data_AF-A0A2S8PU08-F1
#
_entry.id   AF-A0A2S8PU08-F1
#
_cell.length_a   1.000
_cell.length_b   1.000
_cell.length_c   1.000
_cell.angle_alpha   90.00
_cell.angle_beta   90.00
_cell.angle_gamma   90.00
#
_symmetry.space_group_name_H-M   'P 1'
#
loop_
_entity.id
_entity.type
_entity.pdbx_description
1 polymer ?
#
loop_
_entity_poly.entity_id
_entity_poly.type
_entity_poly.pdbx_seq_one_letter_code
_entity_poly.pdbx_strand_id
1 'polypeptide(L)' 'MYGEKFNGDPCPQGHTLRYVSNGSCTECQRHKDKKRKKEKREVDKKVKSSDFTHRVFILGNPNQNI' A
#
# COMPACT_ATOMS: atom_id res chain seq x y z
N MET A 1 7.00 9.76 -28.42
CA MET A 1 8.28 9.75 -27.69
C MET A 1 8.09 9.05 -26.34
N TYR A 2 8.47 7.78 -26.20
CA TYR A 2 8.40 7.03 -24.92
C TYR A 2 9.78 6.98 -24.23
N GLY A 3 10.48 8.12 -24.14
CA GLY A 3 11.88 8.18 -23.72
C GLY A 3 12.16 8.79 -22.34
N GLU A 4 11.21 9.52 -21.73
CA GLU A 4 11.54 10.40 -20.59
C GLU A 4 11.20 9.81 -19.21
N LYS A 5 10.76 8.55 -19.15
CA LYS A 5 10.32 7.95 -17.89
C LYS A 5 11.45 7.27 -17.12
N PHE A 6 12.49 6.82 -17.82
CA PHE A 6 13.55 6.02 -17.24
C PHE A 6 14.95 6.50 -17.66
N ASN A 7 15.81 6.75 -16.68
CA ASN A 7 17.25 6.90 -16.83
C ASN A 7 17.89 5.52 -16.97
N GLY A 8 18.89 5.41 -17.83
CA GLY A 8 19.67 4.19 -18.06
C GLY A 8 20.81 3.96 -17.06
N ASP A 9 20.99 4.86 -16.10
CA ASP A 9 22.05 4.75 -15.09
C ASP A 9 21.77 3.57 -14.14
N PRO A 10 22.75 2.67 -13.92
CA PRO A 10 22.60 1.58 -12.99
C PRO A 10 22.46 2.10 -11.56
N CYS A 11 21.54 1.52 -10.80
CA CYS A 11 21.44 1.78 -9.37
C CYS A 11 22.60 1.09 -8.61
N PRO A 12 22.80 1.39 -7.31
CA PRO A 12 23.87 0.78 -6.51
C PRO A 12 23.82 -0.76 -6.43
N GLN A 13 22.67 -1.36 -6.76
CA GLN A 13 22.48 -2.81 -6.81
C GLN A 13 22.63 -3.39 -8.23
N GLY A 14 22.93 -2.56 -9.23
CA GLY A 14 23.12 -2.97 -10.63
C GLY A 14 21.86 -2.93 -11.50
N HIS A 15 20.71 -2.46 -11.00
CA HIS A 15 19.48 -2.37 -11.81
C HIS A 15 19.51 -1.14 -12.71
N THR A 16 19.23 -1.31 -14.01
CA THR A 16 19.38 -0.26 -15.03
C THR A 16 18.13 0.58 -15.28
N LEU A 17 16.95 0.11 -14.86
CA LEU A 17 15.69 0.82 -15.07
C LEU A 17 15.41 1.75 -13.89
N ARG A 18 15.74 3.03 -14.05
CA ARG A 18 15.61 4.03 -12.98
C ARG A 18 14.65 5.13 -13.35
N TYR A 19 13.63 5.40 -12.54
CA TYR A 19 12.69 6.48 -12.83
C TYR A 19 13.38 7.84 -12.82
N VAL A 20 13.06 8.71 -13.80
CA VAL A 20 13.58 10.09 -13.83
C VAL A 20 13.03 10.92 -12.67
N SER A 21 11.76 10.73 -12.34
CA SER A 21 11.02 11.57 -11.38
C SER A 21 11.53 11.50 -9.94
N ASN A 22 12.05 10.34 -9.50
CA ASN A 22 12.45 10.12 -8.11
C ASN A 22 13.82 9.45 -7.97
N GLY A 23 14.51 9.19 -9.09
CA GLY A 23 15.80 8.51 -9.10
C GLY A 23 15.77 7.15 -8.39
N SER A 24 14.63 6.47 -8.29
CA SER A 24 14.55 5.11 -7.74
C SER A 24 14.49 4.10 -8.87
N CYS A 25 15.23 3.01 -8.71
CA CYS A 25 15.13 1.89 -9.63
C CYS A 25 13.77 1.20 -9.50
N THR A 26 13.22 0.66 -10.58
CA THR A 26 11.90 0.00 -10.60
C THR A 26 11.82 -1.13 -9.58
N GLU A 27 12.89 -1.93 -9.47
CA GLU A 27 12.98 -3.04 -8.53
C GLU A 27 13.06 -2.54 -7.08
N CYS A 28 13.92 -1.55 -6.83
CA CYS A 28 14.07 -0.88 -5.54
C CYS A 28 12.72 -0.32 -5.07
N GLN A 29 11.99 0.31 -5.97
CA GLN A 29 10.67 0.87 -5.71
C GLN A 29 9.66 -0.24 -5.39
N ARG A 30 9.65 -1.34 -6.15
CA ARG A 30 8.80 -2.51 -5.89
C ARG A 30 9.07 -3.11 -4.51
N HIS A 31 10.33 -3.19 -4.08
CA HIS A 31 10.67 -3.66 -2.73
C HIS A 31 10.13 -2.71 -1.64
N LYS A 32 10.30 -1.40 -1.83
CA LYS A 32 9.75 -0.37 -0.92
C LYS A 32 8.23 -0.47 -0.83
N ASP A 33 7.55 -0.60 -1.97
CA ASP A 33 6.09 -0.67 -2.04
C ASP A 33 5.57 -1.94 -1.35
N LYS A 34 6.25 -3.08 -1.54
CA LYS A 34 5.92 -4.34 -0.84
C LYS A 34 6.06 -4.19 0.67
N LYS A 35 7.14 -3.53 1.15
CA LYS A 35 7.35 -3.25 2.57
C LYS A 35 6.23 -2.36 3.14
N ARG A 36 5.95 -1.23 2.47
CA ARG A 36 4.88 -0.30 2.87
C ARG A 36 3.51 -0.97 2.92
N LYS A 37 3.19 -1.83 1.96
CA LYS A 37 1.93 -2.59 1.95
C LYS A 37 1.83 -3.56 3.13
N LYS A 38 2.93 -4.21 3.50
CA LYS A 38 2.98 -5.08 4.69
C LYS A 38 2.75 -4.28 5.96
N GLU A 39 3.44 -3.15 6.12
CA GLU A 39 3.29 -2.27 7.29
C GLU A 39 1.86 -1.76 7.45
N LYS A 40 1.22 -1.30 6.37
CA LYS A 40 -0.20 -0.89 6.39
C LYS A 40 -1.12 -2.00 6.91
N ARG A 41 -0.96 -3.23 6.41
CA ARG A 41 -1.77 -4.37 6.86
C ARG A 41 -1.57 -4.68 8.34
N GLU A 42 -0.35 -4.56 8.86
CA GLU A 42 -0.08 -4.76 10.28
C GLU A 42 -0.67 -3.65 11.16
N VAL A 43 -0.76 -2.42 10.65
CA VAL A 43 -1.48 -1.32 11.30
C VAL A 43 -2.98 -1.59 11.29
N ASP A 44 -3.56 -1.96 10.15
CA ASP A 44 -5.00 -2.23 10.00
C ASP A 44 -5.47 -3.39 10.89
N LYS A 45 -4.61 -4.40 11.10
CA LYS A 45 -4.89 -5.51 12.03
C LYS A 45 -4.94 -5.09 13.50
N LYS A 46 -4.27 -4.00 13.88
CA LYS A 46 -4.30 -3.49 15.26
C LYS A 46 -5.61 -2.73 15.50
N VAL A 47 -6.71 -3.48 15.57
CA VAL A 47 -7.98 -2.95 16.06
C VAL A 47 -7.78 -2.61 17.54
N LYS A 48 -7.85 -1.33 17.88
CA LYS A 48 -7.82 -0.90 19.29
C LYS A 48 -9.12 -1.34 19.93
N SER A 49 -9.06 -1.99 21.10
CA SER A 49 -10.26 -2.38 21.84
C SER A 49 -11.14 -1.20 22.25
N SER A 50 -10.57 0.00 22.30
CA SER A 50 -11.27 1.26 22.57
C SER A 50 -11.91 1.91 21.35
N ASP A 51 -11.71 1.36 20.14
CA ASP A 51 -12.29 1.91 18.92
C ASP A 51 -13.69 1.32 18.66
N PHE A 52 -14.69 1.96 19.27
CA PHE A 52 -16.10 1.63 19.09
C PHE A 52 -16.71 2.27 17.83
N THR A 53 -15.90 2.92 16.97
CA THR A 53 -16.39 3.53 15.72
C THR A 53 -16.41 2.56 14.53
N HIS A 54 -16.26 1.26 14.79
CA HIS A 54 -16.34 0.24 13.76
C HIS A 54 -17.76 0.13 13.19
N ARG A 55 -17.85 -0.19 11.89
CA ARG A 55 -19.14 -0.44 11.24
C ARG A 55 -19.80 -1.66 11.90
N VAL A 56 -20.93 -1.45 12.55
CA VAL A 56 -21.74 -2.51 13.16
C VAL A 56 -22.70 -3.07 12.12
N PHE A 57 -22.78 -4.40 12.03
CA PHE A 57 -23.80 -5.08 11.24
C PHE A 57 -24.98 -5.42 12.15
N ILE A 58 -26.12 -4.74 11.98
CA ILE A 58 -27.33 -4.98 12.78
C ILE A 58 -28.15 -6.09 12.10
N LEU A 59 -28.24 -7.25 12.75
CA LEU A 59 -29.09 -8.36 12.32
C LEU A 59 -30.48 -8.22 12.97
N GLY A 60 -31.48 -7.93 12.13
CA GLY A 60 -32.89 -7.97 12.51
C GLY A 60 -33.36 -6.70 13.22
N ASN A 61 -34.52 -6.20 12.79
CA ASN A 61 -35.25 -5.17 13.51
C ASN A 61 -36.21 -5.87 14.48
N PRO A 62 -36.05 -5.75 15.81
CA PRO A 62 -36.89 -6.45 16.78
C PRO A 62 -38.36 -6.03 16.76
N ASN A 63 -38.71 -4.97 16.02
CA ASN A 63 -40.07 -4.44 15.89
C ASN A 63 -40.84 -4.95 14.67
N GLN A 64 -40.35 -5.99 13.98
CA GLN A 64 -41.19 -6.71 13.02
C GLN A 64 -42.15 -7.63 13.80
N ASN A 65 -43.29 -7.08 14.22
CA ASN A 65 -44.46 -7.88 14.60
C ASN A 65 -44.77 -8.83 13.43
N ILE A 66 -44.60 -10.13 13.66
CA ILE A 66 -45.09 -11.21 12.80
C ILE A 66 -46.54 -11.48 13.19
#